data_AF-T1C1D0-F1
#
_entry.id   AF-T1C1D0-F1
#
_cell.length_a   1.000
_cell.length_b   1.000
_cell.length_c   1.000
_cell.angle_alpha   90.00
_cell.angle_beta   90.00
_cell.angle_gamma   90.00
#
_symmetry.space_group_name_H-M   'P 1'
#
loop_
_entity.id
_entity.type
_entity.pdbx_description
1 polymer ?
#
loop_
_entity_poly.entity_id
_entity_poly.type
_entity_poly.pdbx_seq_one_letter_code
_entity_poly.pdbx_strand_id
1 'polypeptide(L)'
;MTADSPRSGSAGMGDEEEPRDFVKYAFFHLLPEWRRLPPRTREKGKAEFMRRLDQPPAGVLVRTYSLAGLKAGTEMLVWSIGTELERLQEFHSSLLGTPLGGYLETPYSYLGMARRSEYLGTHAHGGEGSESRRRPFDLPYLFVYPFVKKREWYALSFGERRRIMGEHFRIGHKHPRVQIHTGYSFGLDDMEFILAF
;
A
#
# COMPACT_ATOMS: atom_id res chain seq x y z
N MET A 1 26.42 41.91 43.39
CA MET A 1 24.96 41.84 43.19
C MET A 1 24.67 42.17 41.73
N THR A 2 24.61 41.14 40.89
CA THR A 2 23.91 41.15 39.59
C THR A 2 23.63 39.68 39.29
N ALA A 3 22.35 39.33 39.30
CA ALA A 3 21.84 37.98 39.14
C ALA A 3 22.01 37.51 37.69
N ASP A 4 22.54 36.30 37.52
CA ASP A 4 22.62 35.60 36.25
C ASP A 4 21.31 34.82 36.07
N SER A 5 20.55 35.13 35.02
CA SER A 5 19.31 34.42 34.69
C SER A 5 19.62 33.24 33.77
N PRO A 6 19.19 32.01 34.10
CA PRO A 6 19.43 30.88 33.21
C PRO A 6 18.47 30.93 32.03
N ARG A 7 19.02 30.85 30.81
CA ARG A 7 18.27 30.58 29.58
C ARG A 7 17.58 29.23 29.72
N SER A 8 16.25 29.23 29.74
CA SER A 8 15.44 28.02 29.57
C SER A 8 15.59 27.51 28.14
N GLY A 9 16.38 26.45 27.96
CA GLY A 9 16.32 25.63 26.74
C GLY A 9 14.98 24.89 26.74
N SER A 10 14.11 25.22 25.77
CA SER A 10 12.98 24.35 25.46
C SER A 10 13.53 23.04 24.91
N ALA A 11 13.42 21.97 25.70
CA ALA A 11 13.64 20.62 25.21
C ALA A 11 12.74 20.42 23.97
N GLY A 12 13.36 20.14 22.83
CA GLY A 12 12.63 19.72 21.65
C GLY A 12 11.81 18.49 22.01
N MET A 13 10.47 18.61 21.91
CA MET A 13 9.62 17.44 21.76
C MET A 13 10.14 16.71 20.55
N GLY A 14 10.73 15.53 20.76
CA GLY A 14 11.12 14.65 19.68
C GLY A 14 9.92 14.43 18.78
N ASP A 15 10.12 14.59 17.48
CA ASP A 15 9.22 14.05 16.48
C ASP A 15 9.06 12.55 16.82
N GLU A 16 7.95 12.17 17.44
CA GLU A 16 7.55 10.78 17.46
C GLU A 16 7.45 10.35 16.00
N GLU A 17 8.40 9.55 15.51
CA GLU A 17 8.40 9.07 14.13
C GLU A 17 7.07 8.35 13.88
N GLU A 18 6.19 8.99 13.09
CA GLU A 18 4.94 8.36 12.66
C GLU A 18 5.28 6.96 12.09
N PRO A 19 4.66 5.88 12.61
CA PRO A 19 4.92 4.53 12.14
C PRO A 19 4.71 4.46 10.61
N ARG A 20 5.75 4.05 9.88
CA ARG A 20 5.75 3.97 8.42
C ARG A 20 5.38 2.56 8.01
N ASP A 21 4.09 2.33 7.77
CA ASP A 21 3.65 1.07 7.19
C ASP A 21 4.02 1.04 5.70
N PHE A 22 4.77 0.03 5.29
CA PHE A 22 4.98 -0.29 3.89
C PHE A 22 3.74 -0.98 3.33
N VAL A 23 3.39 -0.65 2.10
CA VAL A 23 2.29 -1.26 1.36
C VAL A 23 2.82 -1.84 0.05
N LYS A 24 2.41 -3.08 -0.24
CA LYS A 24 2.79 -3.79 -1.46
C LYS A 24 1.54 -4.31 -2.17
N TYR A 25 1.47 -4.06 -3.48
CA TYR A 25 0.47 -4.64 -4.38
C TYR A 25 1.20 -5.53 -5.39
N ALA A 26 1.11 -6.84 -5.21
CA ALA A 26 1.71 -7.82 -6.11
C ALA A 26 0.64 -8.48 -6.98
N PHE A 27 0.76 -8.30 -8.29
CA PHE A 27 -0.13 -8.91 -9.27
C PHE A 27 0.55 -10.13 -9.84
N PHE A 28 -0.14 -11.27 -9.82
CA PHE A 28 0.38 -12.53 -10.31
C PHE A 28 -0.34 -12.95 -11.59
N HIS A 29 0.45 -13.32 -12.58
CA HIS A 29 0.00 -14.04 -13.78
C HIS A 29 0.21 -15.54 -13.58
N LEU A 30 -0.79 -16.36 -13.87
CA LEU A 30 -0.71 -17.80 -13.78
C LEU A 30 -0.44 -18.44 -15.14
N LEU A 31 0.73 -19.06 -15.26
CA LEU A 31 1.16 -19.73 -16.48
C LEU A 31 0.19 -20.86 -16.90
N PRO A 32 -0.12 -21.02 -18.21
CA PRO A 32 -1.04 -22.05 -18.69
C PRO A 32 -0.66 -23.49 -18.32
N GLU A 33 0.64 -23.77 -18.20
CA GLU A 33 1.22 -25.07 -17.85
C GLU A 33 0.67 -25.58 -16.52
N TRP A 34 0.47 -24.67 -15.55
CA TRP A 34 -0.12 -25.02 -14.26
C TRP A 34 -1.46 -25.71 -14.42
N ARG A 35 -2.32 -25.20 -15.31
CA ARG A 35 -3.69 -25.70 -15.51
C ARG A 35 -3.71 -27.11 -16.11
N ARG A 36 -2.63 -27.50 -16.80
CA ARG A 36 -2.47 -28.81 -17.45
C ARG A 36 -1.93 -29.90 -16.50
N LEU A 37 -1.47 -29.53 -15.30
CA LEU A 37 -0.98 -30.49 -14.32
C LEU A 37 -2.10 -31.41 -13.78
N PRO A 38 -1.75 -32.62 -13.31
CA PRO A 38 -2.70 -33.52 -12.67
C PRO A 38 -3.48 -32.84 -11.54
N PRO A 39 -4.79 -33.10 -11.38
CA PRO A 39 -5.62 -32.44 -10.36
C PRO A 39 -5.03 -32.51 -8.95
N ARG A 40 -4.53 -33.68 -8.53
CA ARG A 40 -3.89 -33.87 -7.22
C ARG A 40 -2.66 -32.98 -7.01
N THR A 41 -1.87 -32.75 -8.06
CA THR A 41 -0.69 -31.86 -8.00
C THR A 41 -1.14 -30.41 -7.82
N ARG A 42 -2.15 -29.98 -8.59
CA ARG A 42 -2.72 -28.63 -8.48
C ARG A 42 -3.36 -28.39 -7.11
N GLU A 43 -4.07 -29.37 -6.56
CA GLU A 43 -4.66 -29.29 -5.21
C GLU A 43 -3.59 -29.12 -4.14
N LYS A 44 -2.51 -29.91 -4.16
CA LYS A 44 -1.41 -29.79 -3.21
C LYS A 44 -0.73 -28.42 -3.28
N GLY A 45 -0.39 -27.94 -4.48
CA GLY A 45 0.28 -26.64 -4.62
C GLY A 45 -0.63 -25.45 -4.29
N LYS A 46 -1.93 -25.50 -4.63
CA LYS A 46 -2.90 -24.51 -4.14
C LYS A 46 -2.98 -24.50 -2.62
N ALA A 47 -3.08 -25.67 -2.00
CA ALA A 47 -3.16 -25.77 -0.54
C ALA A 47 -1.90 -25.20 0.14
N GLU A 48 -0.72 -25.42 -0.43
CA GLU A 48 0.51 -24.82 0.10
C GLU A 48 0.56 -23.31 -0.06
N PHE A 49 0.18 -22.79 -1.23
CA PHE A 49 0.11 -21.36 -1.47
C PHE A 49 -0.89 -20.67 -0.53
N MET A 50 -2.08 -21.27 -0.35
CA MET A 50 -3.09 -20.79 0.60
C MET A 50 -2.56 -20.78 2.03
N ARG A 51 -1.85 -21.83 2.48
CA ARG A 51 -1.25 -21.83 3.83
C ARG A 51 -0.30 -20.64 4.04
N ARG A 52 0.48 -20.24 3.02
CA ARG A 52 1.35 -19.06 3.11
C ARG A 52 0.53 -17.78 3.21
N LEU A 53 -0.53 -17.64 2.42
CA LEU A 53 -1.45 -16.49 2.49
C LEU A 53 -2.15 -16.38 3.85
N ASP A 54 -2.57 -17.50 4.43
CA ASP A 54 -3.29 -17.57 5.71
C ASP A 54 -2.35 -17.40 6.92
N GLN A 55 -1.05 -17.62 6.74
CA GLN A 55 -0.02 -17.54 7.78
C GLN A 55 1.15 -16.65 7.32
N PRO A 56 0.90 -15.35 7.07
CA PRO A 56 1.97 -14.43 6.75
C PRO A 56 2.90 -14.23 7.96
N PRO A 57 4.13 -13.71 7.76
CA PRO A 57 5.01 -13.33 8.85
C PRO A 57 4.31 -12.40 9.86
N ALA A 58 4.71 -12.48 11.13
CA ALA A 58 4.14 -11.63 12.17
C ALA A 58 4.25 -10.14 11.78
N GLY A 59 3.16 -9.39 11.96
CA GLY A 59 3.09 -7.98 11.59
C GLY A 59 2.77 -7.71 10.11
N VAL A 60 2.65 -8.74 9.26
CA VAL A 60 2.21 -8.59 7.87
C VAL A 60 0.71 -8.87 7.77
N LEU A 61 -0.04 -7.90 7.28
CA LEU A 61 -1.45 -8.04 6.93
C LEU A 61 -1.56 -8.35 5.43
N VAL A 62 -2.49 -9.24 5.07
CA VAL A 62 -2.67 -9.69 3.69
C VAL A 62 -4.14 -9.68 3.31
N ARG A 63 -4.42 -9.23 2.09
CA ARG A 63 -5.72 -9.36 1.42
C ARG A 63 -5.49 -9.80 -0.02
N THR A 64 -6.37 -10.64 -0.54
CA THR A 64 -6.28 -11.12 -1.93
C THR A 64 -7.53 -10.77 -2.71
N TYR A 65 -7.35 -10.53 -4.01
CA TYR A 65 -8.44 -10.26 -4.93
C TYR A 65 -8.26 -11.10 -6.19
N SER A 66 -9.36 -11.67 -6.69
CA SER A 66 -9.38 -12.33 -7.99
C SER A 66 -9.47 -11.29 -9.09
N LEU A 67 -8.61 -11.42 -10.10
CA LEU A 67 -8.63 -10.61 -11.32
C LEU A 67 -9.03 -11.43 -12.56
N ALA A 68 -9.36 -12.71 -12.36
CA ALA A 68 -9.80 -13.60 -13.41
C ALA A 68 -11.00 -13.01 -14.17
N GLY A 69 -10.83 -12.80 -15.47
CA GLY A 69 -11.86 -12.20 -16.34
C GLY A 69 -11.98 -10.66 -16.25
N LEU A 70 -11.17 -10.00 -15.41
CA LEU A 70 -11.23 -8.54 -15.21
C LEU A 70 -10.03 -7.80 -15.80
N LYS A 71 -8.82 -8.35 -15.65
CA LYS A 71 -7.59 -7.73 -16.15
C LYS A 71 -6.72 -8.77 -16.87
N ALA A 72 -6.38 -8.48 -18.13
CA ALA A 72 -5.53 -9.35 -18.93
C ALA A 72 -4.13 -9.49 -18.31
N GLY A 73 -3.57 -10.70 -18.38
CA GLY A 73 -2.24 -11.01 -17.87
C GLY A 73 -2.13 -11.02 -16.35
N THR A 74 -3.23 -10.98 -15.60
CA THR A 74 -3.21 -11.07 -14.13
C THR A 74 -4.40 -11.86 -13.63
N GLU A 75 -4.17 -12.87 -12.80
CA GLU A 75 -5.23 -13.71 -12.23
C GLU A 75 -5.54 -13.34 -10.77
N MET A 76 -4.57 -12.78 -10.07
CA MET A 76 -4.65 -12.53 -8.64
C MET A 76 -3.86 -11.29 -8.26
N LEU A 77 -4.40 -10.53 -7.32
CA LEU A 77 -3.70 -9.50 -6.59
C LEU A 77 -3.52 -9.95 -5.14
N VAL A 78 -2.31 -9.83 -4.63
CA VAL A 78 -1.98 -9.92 -3.21
C VAL A 78 -1.59 -8.53 -2.72
N TRP A 79 -2.43 -7.94 -1.88
CA TRP A 79 -2.20 -6.69 -1.19
C TRP A 79 -1.67 -6.99 0.21
N SER A 80 -0.45 -6.58 0.51
CA SER A 80 0.16 -6.73 1.83
C SER A 80 0.60 -5.41 2.43
N ILE A 81 0.49 -5.31 3.76
CA ILE A 81 0.90 -4.15 4.56
C ILE A 81 1.76 -4.66 5.72
N GLY A 82 2.86 -3.99 6.02
CA GLY A 82 3.72 -4.34 7.15
C GLY A 82 4.65 -3.20 7.55
N THR A 83 5.15 -3.24 8.78
CA THR A 83 6.05 -2.21 9.33
C THR A 83 7.51 -2.41 8.93
N GLU A 84 7.87 -3.60 8.45
CA GLU A 84 9.22 -3.99 8.05
C GLU A 84 9.20 -4.44 6.58
N LEU A 85 10.06 -3.85 5.74
CA LEU A 85 10.14 -4.17 4.32
C LEU A 85 10.63 -5.60 4.10
N GLU A 86 11.57 -6.04 4.92
CA GLU A 86 12.17 -7.37 4.91
C GLU A 86 11.10 -8.45 5.11
N ARG A 87 10.08 -8.18 5.94
CA ARG A 87 8.95 -9.09 6.15
C ARG A 87 8.05 -9.20 4.94
N LEU A 88 7.85 -8.09 4.22
CA LEU A 88 7.10 -8.11 2.95
C LEU A 88 7.87 -8.88 1.88
N GLN A 89 9.20 -8.73 1.83
CA GLN A 89 10.06 -9.48 0.91
C GLN A 89 10.11 -10.98 1.25
N GLU A 90 10.28 -11.32 2.53
CA GLU A 90 10.21 -12.70 3.05
C GLU A 90 8.87 -13.34 2.66
N PHE A 91 7.77 -12.64 2.92
CA PHE A 91 6.43 -13.10 2.58
C PHE A 91 6.28 -13.35 1.07
N HIS A 92 6.64 -12.37 0.23
CA HIS A 92 6.56 -12.51 -1.23
C HIS A 92 7.41 -13.69 -1.73
N SER A 93 8.64 -13.83 -1.22
CA SER A 93 9.53 -14.93 -1.57
C SER A 93 8.96 -16.28 -1.15
N SER A 94 8.30 -16.36 0.01
CA SER A 94 7.66 -17.58 0.48
C SER A 94 6.50 -18.03 -0.41
N LEU A 95 5.77 -17.09 -1.05
CA LEU A 95 4.71 -17.40 -2.01
C LEU A 95 5.30 -18.00 -3.29
N LEU A 96 6.36 -17.38 -3.82
CA LEU A 96 7.07 -17.86 -5.01
C LEU A 96 7.79 -19.19 -4.78
N GLY A 97 8.21 -19.48 -3.54
CA GLY A 97 8.84 -20.75 -3.16
C GLY A 97 7.89 -21.96 -3.12
N THR A 98 6.58 -21.77 -3.28
CA THR A 98 5.62 -22.88 -3.31
C THR A 98 5.56 -23.55 -4.69
N PRO A 99 5.02 -24.79 -4.80
CA PRO A 99 4.82 -25.43 -6.10
C PRO A 99 3.95 -24.64 -7.08
N LEU A 100 2.96 -23.88 -6.59
CA LEU A 100 2.18 -22.96 -7.42
C LEU A 100 3.01 -21.72 -7.81
N GLY A 101 3.81 -21.21 -6.88
CA GLY A 101 4.69 -20.06 -7.07
C GLY A 101 5.65 -20.21 -8.25
N GLY A 102 6.15 -21.43 -8.50
CA GLY A 102 6.97 -21.74 -9.68
C GLY A 102 6.26 -21.59 -11.04
N TYR A 103 4.94 -21.36 -11.04
CA TYR A 103 4.13 -21.11 -12.23
C TYR A 103 3.51 -19.70 -12.22
N LEU A 104 4.00 -18.80 -11.37
CA LEU A 104 3.57 -17.41 -11.31
C LEU A 104 4.61 -16.49 -11.93
N GLU A 105 4.16 -15.57 -12.77
CA GLU A 105 4.92 -14.37 -13.11
C GLU A 105 4.36 -13.19 -12.31
N THR A 106 5.18 -12.16 -12.08
CA THR A 106 4.78 -10.95 -11.35
C THR A 106 4.79 -9.74 -12.30
N PRO A 107 3.80 -9.59 -13.20
CA PRO A 107 3.78 -8.51 -14.19
C PRO A 107 3.71 -7.10 -13.58
N TYR A 108 3.14 -6.97 -12.38
CA TYR A 108 3.10 -5.69 -11.66
C TYR A 108 3.42 -5.90 -10.18
N SER A 109 4.26 -5.02 -9.63
CA SER A 109 4.77 -5.14 -8.27
C SER A 109 4.99 -3.76 -7.67
N TYR A 110 3.95 -3.18 -7.08
CA TYR A 110 3.99 -1.80 -6.59
C TYR A 110 4.34 -1.71 -5.12
N LEU A 111 5.36 -0.95 -4.76
CA LEU A 111 5.76 -0.66 -3.38
C LEU A 111 5.50 0.81 -3.04
N GLY A 112 4.95 1.06 -1.85
CA GLY A 112 4.84 2.40 -1.29
C GLY A 112 4.85 2.39 0.23
N MET A 113 4.72 3.57 0.81
CA MET A 113 4.57 3.76 2.25
C MET A 113 3.29 4.54 2.55
N ALA A 114 2.57 4.16 3.59
CA ALA A 114 1.51 4.99 4.14
C ALA A 114 2.14 6.20 4.85
N ARG A 115 1.67 7.40 4.50
CA ARG A 115 2.06 8.65 5.18
C ARG A 115 0.84 9.55 5.34
N ARG A 116 0.88 10.44 6.34
CA ARG A 116 -0.07 11.55 6.41
C ARG A 116 0.15 12.50 5.23
N SER A 117 -0.95 12.96 4.62
CA SER A 117 -0.87 13.94 3.53
C SER A 117 -0.34 15.28 4.05
N GLU A 118 0.60 15.88 3.31
CA GLU A 118 1.13 17.23 3.55
C GLU A 118 0.07 18.33 3.39
N TYR A 119 -1.06 18.04 2.71
CA TYR A 119 -2.12 19.01 2.45
C TYR A 119 -3.22 19.01 3.51
N LEU A 120 -3.27 17.95 4.34
CA LEU A 120 -4.20 17.88 5.47
C LEU A 120 -3.69 18.77 6.58
N GLY A 121 -4.53 19.71 7.03
CA GLY A 121 -4.26 20.46 8.25
C GLY A 121 -4.31 19.55 9.50
N THR A 122 -4.29 20.16 10.68
CA THR A 122 -4.39 19.45 11.98
C THR A 122 -5.70 18.68 12.17
N HIS A 123 -6.71 18.89 11.34
CA HIS A 123 -7.99 18.19 11.41
C HIS A 123 -7.98 16.92 10.54
N ALA A 124 -7.94 15.76 11.20
CA ALA A 124 -8.21 14.46 10.57
C ALA A 124 -9.74 14.26 10.49
N HIS A 125 -10.25 13.85 9.32
CA HIS A 125 -11.67 13.58 9.12
C HIS A 125 -11.92 12.15 8.65
N GLY A 126 -13.09 11.62 9.00
CA GLY A 126 -13.44 10.19 8.92
C GLY A 126 -13.30 9.60 7.53
N GLY A 127 -12.61 8.47 7.43
CA GLY A 127 -12.20 7.82 6.18
C GLY A 127 -10.70 7.93 5.89
N GLU A 128 -10.02 8.93 6.48
CA GLU A 128 -8.56 9.13 6.40
C GLU A 128 -7.88 9.10 7.78
N GLY A 129 -8.55 8.49 8.77
CA GLY A 129 -7.98 8.21 10.08
C GLY A 129 -6.83 7.20 9.98
N SER A 130 -5.83 7.31 10.86
CA SER A 130 -4.62 6.48 10.79
C SER A 130 -4.89 4.97 10.81
N GLU A 131 -6.04 4.50 11.30
CA GLU A 131 -6.41 3.08 11.26
C GLU A 131 -6.76 2.56 9.85
N SER A 132 -7.47 3.35 9.03
CA SER A 132 -7.86 2.96 7.65
C SER A 132 -6.65 2.78 6.72
N ARG A 133 -5.52 3.45 7.03
CA ARG A 133 -4.26 3.36 6.27
C ARG A 133 -3.45 2.11 6.63
N ARG A 134 -3.69 1.56 7.83
CA ARG A 134 -2.88 0.48 8.43
C ARG A 134 -3.46 -0.90 8.19
N ARG A 135 -4.65 -1.01 7.59
CA ARG A 135 -5.30 -2.30 7.31
C ARG A 135 -5.86 -2.33 5.89
N PRO A 136 -5.79 -3.49 5.21
CA PRO A 136 -6.53 -3.69 3.97
C PRO A 136 -8.03 -3.47 4.16
N PHE A 137 -8.71 -2.99 3.13
CA PHE A 137 -10.16 -2.82 3.17
C PHE A 137 -10.89 -4.17 3.24
N ASP A 138 -11.95 -4.22 4.05
CA ASP A 138 -12.89 -5.33 4.02
C ASP A 138 -14.04 -5.05 3.03
N LEU A 139 -13.67 -4.79 1.77
CA LEU A 139 -14.59 -4.51 0.67
C LEU A 139 -14.44 -5.54 -0.46
N PRO A 140 -15.53 -5.82 -1.21
CA PRO A 140 -15.52 -6.87 -2.24
C PRO A 140 -14.74 -6.50 -3.51
N TYR A 141 -14.51 -5.21 -3.75
CA TYR A 141 -13.84 -4.71 -4.94
C TYR A 141 -12.67 -3.81 -4.53
N LEU A 142 -11.65 -3.78 -5.37
CA LEU A 142 -10.46 -2.96 -5.21
C LEU A 142 -9.98 -2.48 -6.59
N PHE A 143 -9.75 -1.19 -6.70
CA PHE A 143 -9.08 -0.54 -7.82
C PHE A 143 -7.71 -0.10 -7.35
N VAL A 144 -6.65 -0.38 -8.12
CA VAL A 144 -5.29 0.05 -7.82
C VAL A 144 -4.77 0.88 -8.98
N TYR A 145 -4.34 2.10 -8.68
CA TYR A 145 -3.97 3.12 -9.64
C TYR A 145 -2.63 3.76 -9.24
N PRO A 146 -1.49 3.29 -9.78
CA PRO A 146 -0.21 3.98 -9.64
C PRO A 146 -0.16 5.17 -10.60
N PHE A 147 0.38 6.30 -10.16
CA PHE A 147 0.55 7.47 -11.03
C PHE A 147 1.70 8.38 -10.61
N VAL A 148 2.10 9.22 -11.55
CA VAL A 148 3.06 10.31 -11.37
C VAL A 148 2.37 11.64 -11.65
N LYS A 149 2.74 12.68 -10.91
CA LYS A 149 2.31 14.05 -11.21
C LYS A 149 3.20 14.61 -12.31
N LYS A 150 2.62 15.49 -13.13
CA LYS A 150 3.39 16.17 -14.17
C LYS A 150 4.33 17.20 -13.54
N ARG A 151 5.41 17.56 -14.23
CA ARG A 151 6.43 18.51 -13.73
C ARG A 151 5.83 19.86 -13.32
N GLU A 152 4.80 20.31 -14.03
CA GLU A 152 4.10 21.56 -13.77
C GLU A 152 3.47 21.58 -12.37
N TRP A 153 3.06 20.42 -11.84
CA TRP A 153 2.59 20.32 -10.45
C TRP A 153 3.64 20.80 -9.46
N TYR A 154 4.91 20.43 -9.69
CA TYR A 154 6.02 20.77 -8.80
C TYR A 154 6.48 22.20 -8.95
N ALA A 155 6.14 22.87 -10.07
CA ALA A 155 6.38 24.29 -10.25
C ALA A 155 5.37 25.17 -9.49
N LEU A 156 4.23 24.62 -9.06
CA LEU A 156 3.23 25.36 -8.30
C LEU A 156 3.71 25.64 -6.87
N SER A 157 3.38 26.83 -6.37
CA SER A 157 3.57 27.17 -4.97
C SER A 157 2.80 26.21 -4.06
N PHE A 158 3.27 26.02 -2.82
CA PHE A 158 2.56 25.15 -1.87
C PHE A 158 1.12 25.61 -1.62
N GLY A 159 0.88 26.93 -1.53
CA GLY A 159 -0.46 27.49 -1.36
C GLY A 159 -1.41 27.10 -2.49
N GLU A 160 -0.93 27.14 -3.73
CA GLU A 160 -1.72 26.75 -4.90
C GLU A 160 -1.97 25.24 -4.95
N ARG A 161 -0.95 24.41 -4.68
CA ARG A 161 -1.12 22.96 -4.54
C ARG A 161 -2.16 22.61 -3.46
N ARG A 162 -2.10 23.28 -2.31
CA ARG A 162 -3.05 23.10 -1.21
C ARG A 162 -4.47 23.50 -1.60
N ARG A 163 -4.64 24.60 -2.33
CA ARG A 163 -5.95 25.04 -2.84
C ARG A 163 -6.56 23.97 -3.76
N ILE A 164 -5.77 23.44 -4.70
CA ILE A 164 -6.20 22.40 -5.64
C ILE A 164 -6.56 21.10 -4.89
N MET A 165 -5.71 20.67 -3.95
CA MET A 165 -5.97 19.47 -3.14
C MET A 165 -7.20 19.63 -2.24
N GLY A 166 -7.46 20.84 -1.73
CA GLY A 166 -8.67 21.13 -0.97
C GLY A 166 -9.95 20.88 -1.77
N GLU A 167 -9.98 21.31 -3.04
CA GLU A 167 -11.11 21.03 -3.92
C GLU A 167 -11.22 19.54 -4.27
N HIS A 168 -10.08 18.88 -4.52
CA HIS A 168 -10.03 17.43 -4.74
C HIS A 168 -10.65 16.66 -3.58
N PHE A 169 -10.26 16.97 -2.34
CA PHE A 169 -10.84 16.36 -1.14
C PHE A 169 -12.34 16.65 -1.04
N ARG A 170 -12.77 17.89 -1.28
CA ARG A 170 -14.19 18.28 -1.24
C ARG A 170 -15.06 17.47 -2.21
N ILE A 171 -14.53 17.15 -3.39
CA ILE A 171 -15.19 16.27 -4.35
C ILE A 171 -15.23 14.83 -3.82
N GLY A 172 -14.11 14.30 -3.33
CA GLY A 172 -14.03 12.95 -2.77
C GLY A 172 -15.03 12.69 -1.64
N HIS A 173 -15.23 13.67 -0.75
CA HIS A 173 -16.20 13.58 0.36
C HIS A 173 -17.67 13.38 -0.09
N LYS A 174 -18.00 13.66 -1.36
CA LYS A 174 -19.33 13.37 -1.92
C LYS A 174 -19.54 11.87 -2.17
N HIS A 175 -18.50 11.04 -2.03
CA HIS A 175 -18.51 9.60 -2.30
C HIS A 175 -18.10 8.78 -1.06
N PRO A 176 -18.83 8.87 0.07
CA PRO A 176 -18.43 8.27 1.35
C PRO A 176 -18.40 6.72 1.37
N ARG A 177 -18.95 6.07 0.33
CA ARG A 177 -18.89 4.61 0.18
C ARG A 177 -17.56 4.11 -0.40
N VAL A 178 -16.72 5.02 -0.89
CA VAL A 178 -15.41 4.72 -1.46
C VAL A 178 -14.37 4.97 -0.37
N GLN A 179 -13.65 3.93 0.04
CA GLN A 179 -12.55 4.05 0.99
C GLN A 179 -11.26 4.26 0.22
N ILE A 180 -10.36 5.13 0.68
CA ILE A 180 -9.14 5.48 -0.07
C ILE A 180 -7.89 5.12 0.74
N HIS A 181 -7.01 4.36 0.12
CA HIS A 181 -5.69 4.02 0.63
C HIS A 181 -4.66 4.68 -0.27
N THR A 182 -3.85 5.56 0.30
CA THR A 182 -2.80 6.28 -0.43
C THR A 182 -1.44 5.77 0.00
N GLY A 183 -0.74 5.14 -0.94
CA GLY A 183 0.69 4.83 -0.84
C GLY A 183 1.53 5.92 -1.49
N TYR A 184 2.62 6.30 -0.84
CA TYR A 184 3.63 7.23 -1.35
C TYR A 184 4.86 6.42 -1.78
N SER A 185 5.30 6.62 -3.02
CA SER A 185 6.33 5.79 -3.66
C SER A 185 7.51 6.61 -4.21
N PHE A 186 7.51 7.94 -4.03
CA PHE A 186 8.61 8.80 -4.45
C PHE A 186 9.95 8.34 -3.85
N GLY A 187 10.89 7.96 -4.72
CA GLY A 187 12.21 7.44 -4.34
C GLY A 187 12.23 5.97 -3.90
N LEU A 188 11.09 5.27 -3.94
CA LEU A 188 10.98 3.83 -3.65
C LEU A 188 10.68 2.98 -4.89
N ASP A 189 9.88 3.51 -5.82
CA ASP A 189 9.40 2.81 -7.01
C ASP A 189 9.27 3.82 -8.17
N ASP A 190 8.91 3.34 -9.37
CA ASP A 190 8.87 4.18 -10.59
C ASP A 190 7.73 5.21 -10.59
N MET A 191 6.71 5.02 -9.75
CA MET A 191 5.59 5.94 -9.56
C MET A 191 5.74 6.78 -8.29
N GLU A 192 5.02 7.89 -8.22
CA GLU A 192 5.08 8.78 -7.05
C GLU A 192 4.02 8.43 -6.02
N PHE A 193 2.86 7.94 -6.47
CA PHE A 193 1.73 7.58 -5.63
C PHE A 193 1.08 6.29 -6.12
N ILE A 194 0.50 5.54 -5.19
CA ILE A 194 -0.42 4.43 -5.45
C ILE A 194 -1.73 4.77 -4.75
N LEU A 195 -2.82 4.89 -5.50
CA LEU A 195 -4.16 5.01 -4.93
C LEU A 195 -4.89 3.67 -5.04
N ALA A 196 -5.48 3.25 -3.93
CA ALA A 196 -6.32 2.08 -3.84
C ALA A 196 -7.69 2.45 -3.26
N PHE A 197 -8.78 1.98 -3.87
CA PHE A 197 -10.15 2.27 -3.43
C PHE A 197 -11.20 1.26 -3.89
#